data_AF-A0A2D6L5K2-F1
#
_entry.id   AF-A0A2D6L5K2-F1
#
_cell.length_a   1.000
_cell.length_b   1.000
_cell.length_c   1.000
_cell.angle_alpha   90.00
_cell.angle_beta   90.00
_cell.angle_gamma   90.00
#
_symmetry.space_group_name_H-M   'P 1'
#
loop_
_entity.id
_entity.type
_entity.pdbx_description
1 polymer ?
#
loop_
_entity_poly.entity_id
_entity_poly.type
_entity_poly.pdbx_seq_one_letter_code
_entity_poly.pdbx_strand_id
1 'polypeptide(L)' 'MLTLHSYPRAIVHIDADSFFATCEQALHPEWKGKPVVCGKERGIAASMSYEAKARGV' A
#
# COMPACT_ATOMS: atom_id res chain seq x y z
N MET A 1 -13.02 -19.18 4.54
CA MET A 1 -13.87 -18.29 5.34
C MET A 1 -13.40 -18.40 6.78
N LEU A 2 -12.82 -17.34 7.34
CA LEU A 2 -12.25 -17.38 8.70
C LEU A 2 -13.36 -17.00 9.68
N THR A 3 -13.99 -17.97 10.33
CA THR A 3 -15.02 -17.72 11.35
C THR A 3 -14.32 -17.60 12.71
N LEU A 4 -14.24 -16.38 13.22
CA LEU A 4 -13.67 -16.07 14.54
C LEU A 4 -14.77 -16.23 15.60
N HIS A 5 -14.67 -17.24 16.46
CA HIS A 5 -15.75 -17.58 17.39
C HIS A 5 -15.74 -16.78 18.72
N SER A 6 -14.61 -16.21 19.17
CA SER A 6 -14.55 -15.19 20.24
C SER A 6 -13.10 -14.75 20.51
N TYR A 7 -12.85 -13.45 20.67
CA TYR A 7 -11.53 -12.87 21.00
C TYR A 7 -11.65 -11.78 22.08
N PRO A 8 -11.90 -12.14 23.35
CA PRO A 8 -12.36 -11.21 24.38
C PRO A 8 -11.36 -10.10 24.78
N ARG A 9 -10.10 -10.18 24.32
CA ARG A 9 -9.05 -9.19 24.61
C ARG A 9 -8.11 -8.95 23.42
N ALA A 10 -8.49 -9.32 22.19
CA ALA A 10 -7.58 -9.17 21.07
C ALA A 10 -7.39 -7.69 20.70
N ILE A 11 -6.15 -7.33 20.37
CA ILE A 11 -5.81 -6.08 19.70
C ILE A 11 -5.32 -6.48 18.32
N VAL A 12 -5.88 -5.86 17.28
CA VAL A 12 -5.51 -6.12 15.88
C VAL A 12 -4.86 -4.86 15.32
N HIS A 13 -3.70 -5.04 14.70
CA HIS A 13 -3.06 -4.05 13.87
C HIS A 13 -3.27 -4.43 12.41
N ILE A 14 -3.71 -3.47 11.60
CA ILE A 14 -3.86 -3.65 10.15
C ILE A 14 -3.01 -2.57 9.51
N ASP A 15 -2.04 -3.01 8.70
CA ASP A 15 -1.21 -2.14 7.87
C ASP A 15 -1.54 -2.44 6.41
N ALA A 16 -1.68 -1.38 5.61
CA ALA A 16 -1.96 -1.51 4.19
C ALA A 16 -0.67 -1.31 3.39
N ASP A 17 -0.23 -2.40 2.75
CA ASP A 17 0.99 -2.43 1.95
C ASP A 17 1.00 -1.36 0.85
N SER A 18 1.89 -0.38 1.00
CA SER A 18 2.06 0.72 0.04
C SER A 18 0.74 1.41 -0.32
N PHE A 19 -0.13 1.64 0.68
CA PHE A 19 -1.55 1.97 0.52
C PHE A 19 -1.91 2.86 -0.68
N PHE A 20 -1.43 4.11 -0.73
CA PHE A 20 -1.81 5.03 -1.81
C PHE A 20 -1.31 4.56 -3.18
N ALA A 21 -0.08 4.03 -3.27
CA ALA A 21 0.43 3.51 -4.54
C ALA A 21 -0.37 2.28 -5.02
N THR A 22 -0.82 1.43 -4.10
CA THR A 22 -1.65 0.27 -4.41
C THR A 22 -3.08 0.68 -4.81
N CYS A 23 -3.64 1.73 -4.20
CA CYS A 23 -4.92 2.32 -4.64
C CYS A 23 -4.83 2.83 -6.08
N GLU A 24 -3.78 3.58 -6.40
CA GLU A 24 -3.54 4.07 -7.76
C GLU A 24 -3.37 2.92 -8.77
N GLN A 25 -2.60 1.87 -8.44
CA GLN A 25 -2.47 0.68 -9.30
C GLN A 25 -3.76 -0.15 -9.40
N ALA A 26 -4.68 -0.04 -8.43
CA ALA A 26 -5.99 -0.68 -8.51
C ALA A 26 -6.93 0.10 -9.44
N LEU A 27 -6.89 1.43 -9.40
CA LEU A 27 -7.61 2.33 -10.31
C LEU A 27 -7.05 2.29 -11.74
N HIS A 28 -5.73 2.13 -11.86
CA HIS A 28 -4.97 2.05 -13.10
C HIS A 28 -4.23 0.70 -13.20
N PRO A 29 -4.91 -0.40 -13.56
CA PRO A 29 -4.31 -1.73 -13.60
C PRO A 29 -3.07 -1.82 -14.50
N GLU A 30 -2.96 -0.96 -15.50
CA GLU A 30 -1.81 -0.84 -16.40
C GLU A 30 -0.53 -0.31 -15.71
N TRP A 31 -0.62 0.16 -14.46
CA TRP A 31 0.52 0.57 -13.64
C TRP A 31 1.10 -0.55 -12.77
N LYS A 32 0.45 -1.72 -12.72
CA LYS A 32 1.02 -2.90 -12.04
C LYS A 32 2.34 -3.32 -12.69
N GLY A 33 3.34 -3.68 -11.88
CA GLY A 33 4.69 -4.00 -12.35
C GLY A 33 5.55 -2.77 -12.68
N LYS A 34 5.03 -1.54 -12.54
CA LYS A 34 5.76 -0.30 -12.80
C LYS A 34 6.08 0.42 -11.48
N PRO A 35 7.21 1.15 -11.40
CA PRO A 35 7.51 1.99 -10.26
C PRO A 35 6.50 3.15 -10.19
N VAL A 36 5.69 3.16 -9.14
CA VAL A 36 4.72 4.21 -8.81
C VAL A 36 5.11 4.87 -7.48
N VAL A 37 5.06 6.20 -7.45
CA VAL A 37 5.24 7.04 -6.27
C VAL A 37 4.04 7.98 -6.17
N CYS A 38 3.41 8.03 -5.01
CA CYS A 38 2.34 8.96 -4.70
C CYS A 38 2.88 10.07 -3.81
N GLY A 39 2.65 11.32 -4.20
CA GLY A 39 3.13 12.51 -3.52
C GLY A 39 3.15 13.67 -4.51
N LYS A 40 2.89 14.89 -4.03
CA LYS A 40 2.86 16.08 -4.90
C LYS A 40 3.37 17.31 -4.19
N GLU A 41 2.99 17.50 -2.93
CA GLU A 41 3.40 18.66 -2.17
C GLU A 41 4.86 18.54 -1.70
N ARG A 42 5.61 19.63 -1.86
CA ARG A 42 6.97 19.82 -1.31
C ARG A 42 8.03 18.82 -1.78
N GLY A 43 7.75 18.05 -2.84
CA GLY A 43 8.67 17.03 -3.35
C GLY A 43 8.82 15.82 -2.42
N ILE A 44 7.82 15.54 -1.58
CA ILE A 44 7.85 14.44 -0.62
C ILE A 44 7.04 13.24 -1.16
N ALA A 45 7.63 12.05 -1.09
CA ALA A 45 6.93 10.79 -1.36
C ALA A 45 6.06 10.41 -0.14
N ALA A 46 4.75 10.32 -0.34
CA ALA A 46 3.80 9.89 0.69
C ALA A 46 3.58 8.37 0.69
N SER A 47 3.71 7.73 -0.48
CA SER A 47 3.68 6.27 -0.62
C SER A 47 4.43 5.84 -1.86
N MET A 48 4.96 4.63 -1.85
CA MET A 48 5.78 4.09 -2.94
C MET A 48 5.45 2.62 -3.14
N SER A 49 5.20 2.23 -4.39
CA SER A 49 5.03 0.82 -4.80
C SER A 49 6.27 -0.02 -4.46
N TYR A 50 6.11 -1.34 -4.39
CA TYR A 50 7.24 -2.25 -4.20
C TYR A 50 8.25 -2.14 -5.35
N GLU A 51 7.78 -1.92 -6.58
CA GLU A 51 8.62 -1.72 -7.75
C GLU A 51 9.46 -0.43 -7.65
N ALA A 52 8.94 0.62 -7.02
CA ALA A 52 9.72 1.83 -6.72
C ALA A 52 10.74 1.57 -5.60
N LYS A 53 10.32 0.95 -4.49
CA LYS A 53 11.20 0.59 -3.37
C LYS A 53 12.37 -0.30 -3.80
N ALA A 54 12.14 -1.27 -4.69
CA ALA A 54 13.18 -2.15 -5.24
C ALA A 54 14.26 -1.38 -6.02
N ARG A 55 13.99 -0.14 -6.44
CA ARG A 55 14.94 0.75 -7.13
C ARG A 55 15.63 1.73 -6.19
N GLY A 56 15.39 1.66 -4.89
CA GLY A 56 15.98 2.56 -3.89
C GLY A 56 15.40 3.97 -3.88
N VAL A 57 14.19 4.14 -4.44
CA VAL A 57 13.39 5.37 -4.34
C VAL A 57 12.89 5.56 -2.91
#